data_AF-A0A9X2C9Y6-F1
#
_entry.id   AF-A0A9X2C9Y6-F1
#
_cell.length_a   1.000
_cell.length_b   1.000
_cell.length_c   1.000
_cell.angle_alpha   90.00
_cell.angle_beta   90.00
_cell.angle_gamma   90.00
#
_symmetry.space_group_name_H-M   'P 1'
#
loop_
_entity.id
_entity.type
_entity.pdbx_description
1 polymer ?
#
loop_
_entity_poly.entity_id
_entity_poly.type
_entity_poly.pdbx_seq_one_letter_code
_entity_poly.pdbx_strand_id
1 'polypeptide(L)'
;MSLTDLKRKKLKDTRNKVSVDEFIEDANNYALGKTSEQNSPSQTTAQFLKGLDKKSTKIYRHATFTLTEKSISQLDEIAKTTKIAKSKILRVLIDEFYQQQDTAQLTILSKSSR
;
A
#
# COMPACT_ATOMS: atom_id res chain seq x y z
N MET A 1 -9.97 39.98 -5.22
CA MET A 1 -10.42 38.72 -5.85
C MET A 1 -11.84 38.43 -5.38
N SER A 2 -12.79 38.15 -6.28
CA SER A 2 -14.23 38.08 -5.97
C SER A 2 -14.64 36.71 -5.42
N LEU A 3 -15.41 36.67 -4.32
CA LEU A 3 -15.92 35.46 -3.64
C LEU A 3 -17.18 34.90 -4.34
N THR A 4 -17.19 34.83 -5.67
CA THR A 4 -18.38 34.44 -6.45
C THR A 4 -18.45 32.94 -6.79
N ASP A 5 -17.39 32.17 -6.55
CA ASP A 5 -17.32 30.78 -7.02
C ASP A 5 -17.33 29.69 -5.92
N LEU A 6 -18.13 29.87 -4.85
CA LEU A 6 -18.35 28.78 -3.88
C LEU A 6 -19.63 27.98 -4.14
N LYS A 7 -20.11 27.89 -5.39
CA LYS A 7 -21.16 26.93 -5.75
C LYS A 7 -20.56 25.57 -6.09
N ARG A 8 -20.22 24.78 -5.07
CA ARG A 8 -19.87 23.36 -5.24
C ARG A 8 -21.12 22.58 -5.65
N LYS A 9 -21.36 22.47 -6.96
CA LYS A 9 -22.42 21.61 -7.52
C LYS A 9 -21.92 20.15 -7.52
N LYS A 10 -21.91 19.48 -6.36
CA LYS A 10 -21.60 18.04 -6.29
C LYS A 10 -22.76 17.29 -6.97
N LEU A 11 -22.46 16.55 -8.03
CA LEU A 11 -23.43 15.65 -8.66
C LEU A 11 -23.85 14.59 -7.64
N LYS A 12 -25.16 14.33 -7.55
CA LYS A 12 -25.72 13.35 -6.62
C LYS A 12 -25.26 11.97 -7.06
N ASP A 13 -24.58 11.25 -6.17
CA ASP A 13 -24.05 9.92 -6.47
C ASP A 13 -25.21 8.97 -6.79
N THR A 14 -25.10 8.24 -7.90
CA THR A 14 -26.11 7.28 -8.33
C THR A 14 -25.97 6.04 -7.46
N ARG A 15 -26.89 5.85 -6.52
CA ARG A 15 -26.94 4.63 -5.72
C ARG A 15 -27.34 3.45 -6.61
N ASN A 16 -26.57 2.37 -6.55
CA ASN A 16 -26.93 1.11 -7.19
C ASN A 16 -28.22 0.58 -6.56
N LYS A 17 -29.15 0.12 -7.40
CA LYS A 17 -30.37 -0.52 -6.94
C LYS A 17 -30.02 -1.95 -6.55
N VAL A 18 -30.05 -2.23 -5.25
CA VAL A 18 -29.87 -3.57 -4.69
C VAL A 18 -31.19 -4.34 -4.86
N SER A 19 -31.13 -5.62 -5.20
CA SER A 19 -32.33 -6.48 -5.29
C SER A 19 -32.85 -6.85 -3.89
N VAL A 20 -34.09 -7.31 -3.80
CA VAL A 20 -34.67 -7.74 -2.51
C VAL A 20 -33.90 -8.92 -1.93
N ASP A 21 -33.53 -9.88 -2.77
CA ASP A 21 -32.80 -11.08 -2.35
C ASP A 21 -31.39 -10.73 -1.84
N GLU A 22 -30.68 -9.82 -2.52
CA GLU A 22 -29.36 -9.35 -2.12
C GLU A 22 -29.39 -8.60 -0.77
N PHE A 23 -30.43 -7.79 -0.53
CA PHE A 23 -30.62 -7.11 0.74
C PHE A 23 -30.91 -8.08 1.90
N ILE A 24 -31.70 -9.12 1.65
CA ILE A 24 -32.04 -10.14 2.65
C ILE A 24 -30.79 -10.96 3.01
N GLU A 25 -29.99 -11.35 2.03
CA GLU A 25 -28.75 -12.10 2.26
C GLU A 25 -27.73 -11.28 3.07
N ASP A 26 -27.53 -10.00 2.74
CA ASP A 26 -26.60 -9.13 3.47
C ASP A 26 -27.07 -8.89 4.92
N ALA A 27 -28.38 -8.71 5.14
CA ALA A 27 -28.95 -8.60 6.48
C ALA A 27 -28.75 -9.88 7.32
N ASN A 28 -28.92 -11.05 6.71
CA ASN A 28 -28.67 -12.33 7.37
C ASN A 28 -27.19 -12.50 7.71
N ASN A 29 -26.29 -12.14 6.79
CA ASN A 29 -24.84 -12.20 7.04
C ASN A 29 -24.42 -11.25 8.18
N TYR A 30 -24.98 -10.04 8.20
CA TYR A 30 -24.76 -9.07 9.28
C TYR A 30 -25.25 -9.60 10.63
N ALA A 31 -26.46 -10.16 10.70
CA ALA A 31 -27.00 -10.73 11.93
C ALA A 31 -26.16 -11.91 12.47
N LEU A 32 -25.53 -12.66 11.56
CA LEU A 32 -24.62 -13.76 11.89
C LEU A 32 -23.18 -13.29 12.20
N GLY A 33 -22.91 -11.99 12.16
CA GLY A 33 -21.57 -11.44 12.39
C GLY A 33 -20.57 -11.77 11.29
N LYS A 34 -21.04 -12.21 10.12
CA LYS A 34 -20.20 -12.46 8.95
C LYS A 34 -19.96 -11.13 8.26
N THR A 35 -18.71 -10.71 8.13
CA THR A 35 -18.36 -9.59 7.26
C THR A 35 -18.70 -10.00 5.83
N SER A 36 -19.47 -9.19 5.11
CA SER A 36 -19.70 -9.38 3.68
C SER A 36 -18.40 -9.15 2.94
N GLU A 37 -17.53 -10.17 2.93
CA GLU A 37 -16.38 -10.29 2.05
C GLU A 37 -16.94 -10.37 0.63
N GLN A 38 -17.13 -9.22 -0.01
CA GLN A 38 -17.29 -9.17 -1.45
C GLN A 38 -16.13 -9.94 -2.09
N ASN A 39 -16.50 -11.03 -2.78
CA ASN A 39 -15.70 -11.77 -3.75
C ASN A 39 -14.41 -11.05 -4.17
N SER A 40 -13.30 -11.36 -3.50
CA SER A 40 -11.98 -11.17 -4.06
C SER A 40 -11.42 -12.57 -4.31
N PRO A 41 -11.50 -13.11 -5.53
CA PRO A 41 -10.78 -14.34 -5.83
C PRO A 41 -9.30 -14.05 -5.59
N SER A 42 -8.64 -15.00 -4.93
CA SER A 42 -7.22 -15.04 -4.58
C SER A 42 -6.37 -14.16 -5.48
N GLN A 43 -6.01 -12.97 -4.97
CA GLN A 43 -5.27 -11.96 -5.72
C GLN A 43 -3.86 -12.48 -5.98
N THR A 44 -3.67 -13.04 -7.17
CA THR A 44 -2.35 -13.21 -7.76
C THR A 44 -1.71 -11.82 -7.91
N THR A 45 -0.41 -11.73 -7.67
CA THR A 45 0.39 -10.49 -7.71
C THR A 45 0.16 -9.64 -8.97
N ALA A 46 -0.23 -10.25 -10.08
CA ALA A 46 -0.58 -9.58 -11.33
C ALA A 46 -1.89 -8.75 -11.28
N GLN A 47 -2.87 -9.12 -10.44
CA GLN A 47 -4.13 -8.36 -10.28
C GLN A 47 -3.98 -7.14 -9.37
N PHE A 48 -3.03 -7.16 -8.42
CA PHE A 48 -2.70 -6.01 -7.57
C PHE A 48 -2.16 -4.82 -8.40
N LEU A 49 -1.47 -5.11 -9.50
CA LEU A 49 -0.89 -4.10 -10.40
C LEU A 49 -1.91 -3.51 -11.40
N LYS A 50 -3.04 -4.19 -11.65
CA LYS A 50 -4.03 -3.75 -12.66
C LYS A 50 -5.03 -2.72 -12.14
N GLY A 51 -5.13 -2.55 -10.82
CA GLY A 51 -5.93 -1.53 -10.13
C GLY A 51 -5.13 -0.29 -9.70
N LEU A 52 -4.02 0.00 -10.37
CA LEU A 52 -3.14 1.13 -10.04
C LEU A 52 -3.70 2.45 -10.60
N ASP A 53 -4.94 2.78 -10.25
CA ASP A 53 -5.45 4.13 -10.44
C ASP A 53 -4.57 5.09 -9.63
N LYS A 54 -4.24 6.25 -10.21
CA LYS A 54 -3.38 7.29 -9.61
C LYS A 54 -3.88 7.82 -8.25
N LYS A 55 -5.04 7.37 -7.78
CA LYS A 55 -5.64 7.62 -6.46
C LYS A 55 -5.27 6.58 -5.40
N SER A 56 -4.49 5.56 -5.75
CA SER A 56 -4.00 4.53 -4.84
C SER A 56 -2.83 5.04 -3.99
N THR A 57 -3.10 6.00 -3.11
CA THR A 57 -2.20 6.29 -1.98
C THR A 57 -2.29 5.21 -0.90
N LYS A 58 -3.27 4.30 -0.99
CA LYS A 58 -3.55 3.24 -0.01
C LYS A 58 -2.61 2.03 -0.04
N ILE A 59 -1.80 1.86 -1.08
CA ILE A 59 -0.91 0.70 -1.24
C ILE A 59 0.41 0.83 -0.48
N TYR A 60 0.86 2.05 -0.18
CA TYR A 60 2.08 2.28 0.58
C TYR A 60 1.74 2.75 1.98
N ARG A 61 2.17 1.99 2.99
CA ARG A 61 2.06 2.39 4.40
C ARG A 61 3.33 3.13 4.81
N HIS A 62 3.17 4.24 5.55
CA HIS A 62 4.30 4.92 6.17
C HIS A 62 4.84 4.09 7.34
N ALA A 63 6.15 4.05 7.49
CA ALA A 63 6.84 3.36 8.59
C ALA A 63 7.98 4.24 9.11
N THR A 64 8.23 4.17 10.41
CA THR A 64 9.33 4.84 11.09
C THR A 64 10.37 3.80 11.51
N PHE A 65 11.62 4.01 11.11
CA PHE A 65 12.74 3.11 11.42
C PHE A 65 13.78 3.84 12.25
N THR A 66 14.39 3.13 13.19
CA THR A 66 15.56 3.63 13.92
C THR A 66 16.80 3.34 13.09
N LEU A 67 17.52 4.38 12.68
CA LEU A 67 18.74 4.30 11.88
C LEU A 67 19.84 5.12 12.55
N THR A 68 21.10 4.71 12.37
CA THR A 68 22.25 5.52 12.79
C THR A 68 22.43 6.71 11.84
N GLU A 69 23.06 7.79 12.32
CA GLU A 69 23.34 8.98 11.51
C GLU A 69 24.18 8.67 10.26
N LYS A 70 25.11 7.71 10.39
CA LYS A 70 25.91 7.20 9.29
C LYS A 70 25.04 6.57 8.21
N SER A 71 24.10 5.69 8.60
CA SER A 71 23.20 5.03 7.64
C SER A 71 22.27 6.02 6.93
N ILE A 72 21.80 7.06 7.65
CA ILE A 72 21.00 8.14 7.05
C ILE A 72 21.83 8.89 6.00
N SER A 73 23.07 9.27 6.33
CA SER A 73 23.97 9.95 5.40
C SER A 73 24.24 9.11 4.15
N GLN A 74 24.54 7.81 4.31
CA GLN A 74 24.76 6.89 3.19
C GLN A 74 23.53 6.76 2.28
N LEU A 75 22.34 6.61 2.87
CA LEU A 75 21.08 6.54 2.11
C LEU A 75 20.83 7.84 1.31
N ASP A 76 21.18 8.98 1.90
CA ASP A 76 21.02 10.30 1.27
C ASP A 76 21.98 10.50 0.11
N GLU A 77 23.24 10.09 0.24
CA GLU A 77 24.22 10.16 -0.83
C GLU A 77 23.84 9.28 -2.02
N ILE A 78 23.39 8.04 -1.75
CA ILE A 78 22.92 7.12 -2.79
C ILE A 78 21.71 7.72 -3.51
N ALA A 79 20.74 8.28 -2.76
CA ALA A 79 19.55 8.90 -3.34
C ALA A 79 19.89 10.10 -4.24
N LYS A 80 20.83 10.95 -3.81
CA LYS A 80 21.31 12.11 -4.59
C LYS A 80 22.02 11.67 -5.87
N THR A 81 22.90 10.68 -5.78
CA THR A 81 23.73 10.21 -6.90
C THR A 81 22.89 9.50 -7.95
N THR A 82 22.00 8.60 -7.52
CA THR A 82 21.15 7.78 -8.42
C THR A 82 19.89 8.50 -8.88
N LYS A 83 19.54 9.63 -8.24
CA LYS A 83 18.25 10.33 -8.40
C LYS A 83 17.03 9.45 -8.11
N ILE A 84 17.19 8.45 -7.24
CA ILE A 84 16.10 7.56 -6.80
C ILE A 84 15.65 7.99 -5.40
N ALA A 85 14.34 7.95 -5.15
CA ALA A 85 13.78 8.26 -3.83
C ALA A 85 14.24 7.25 -2.76
N LYS A 86 14.55 7.72 -1.55
CA LYS A 86 14.99 6.90 -0.39
C LYS A 86 14.07 5.72 -0.12
N SER A 87 12.75 5.96 -0.11
CA SER A 87 11.76 4.91 0.13
C SER A 87 11.73 3.84 -0.97
N LYS A 88 12.11 4.18 -2.21
CA LYS A 88 12.22 3.21 -3.31
C LYS A 88 13.50 2.38 -3.17
N ILE A 89 14.61 2.99 -2.78
CA ILE A 89 15.87 2.28 -2.49
C ILE A 89 15.64 1.22 -1.41
N LEU A 90 15.02 1.59 -0.29
CA LEU A 90 14.71 0.63 0.78
C LEU A 90 13.82 -0.52 0.29
N ARG A 91 12.81 -0.25 -0.54
CA ARG A 91 11.96 -1.29 -1.12
C ARG A 91 12.73 -2.28 -1.99
N VAL A 92 13.62 -1.78 -2.84
CA VAL A 92 14.47 -2.64 -3.70
C VAL A 92 15.41 -3.49 -2.86
N LEU A 93 16.08 -2.88 -1.88
CA LEU A 93 16.99 -3.62 -0.99
C LEU A 93 16.28 -4.71 -0.20
N ILE A 94 15.05 -4.45 0.27
CA ILE A 94 14.25 -5.45 0.97
C ILE A 94 13.87 -6.60 0.04
N ASP A 95 13.46 -6.30 -1.20
CA ASP A 95 13.10 -7.32 -2.18
C ASP A 95 14.31 -8.18 -2.59
N GLU A 96 15.44 -7.54 -2.88
CA GLU A 96 16.71 -8.23 -3.15
C GLU A 96 17.15 -9.11 -1.97
N PHE A 97 17.06 -8.59 -0.74
CA PHE A 97 17.40 -9.34 0.46
C PHE A 97 16.47 -10.53 0.68
N TYR A 98 15.17 -10.36 0.43
CA TYR A 98 14.16 -11.41 0.55
C TYR A 98 14.36 -12.54 -0.48
N GLN A 99 14.82 -12.21 -1.69
CA GLN A 99 15.07 -13.19 -2.75
C GLN A 99 16.34 -14.02 -2.51
N GLN A 100 17.25 -13.59 -1.63
CA GLN A 100 18.42 -14.39 -1.27
C GLN A 100 18.02 -15.62 -0.43
N GLN A 101 18.70 -16.76 -0.61
CA GLN A 101 18.41 -17.98 0.17
C GLN A 101 18.73 -17.80 1.66
N ASP A 102 18.08 -18.59 2.52
CA ASP A 102 18.13 -18.48 3.99
C ASP A 102 19.57 -18.41 4.56
N THR A 103 20.50 -19.20 4.03
CA THR A 103 21.89 -19.24 4.52
C THR A 103 22.66 -17.94 4.25
N ALA A 104 22.41 -17.29 3.11
CA ALA A 104 23.02 -16.03 2.75
C ALA A 104 22.46 -14.88 3.60
N GLN A 105 21.14 -14.87 3.84
CA GLN A 105 20.48 -13.87 4.69
C GLN A 105 21.06 -13.91 6.12
N LEU A 106 21.18 -15.09 6.72
CA LEU A 106 21.74 -15.27 8.06
C LEU A 106 23.19 -14.79 8.16
N THR A 107 23.98 -15.02 7.11
CA THR A 107 25.37 -14.55 7.04
C THR A 107 25.46 -13.02 7.00
N ILE A 108 24.55 -12.35 6.30
CA ILE A 108 24.52 -10.88 6.23
C ILE A 108 24.08 -10.29 7.57
N LEU A 109 23.04 -10.85 8.19
CA LEU A 109 22.53 -10.36 9.48
C LEU A 109 23.55 -10.52 10.61
N SER A 110 24.27 -11.64 10.65
CA SER A 110 25.31 -11.90 11.66
C SER A 110 26.53 -10.98 11.53
N LYS A 111 26.87 -10.50 10.32
CA LYS A 111 27.98 -9.55 10.11
C LYS A 111 27.70 -8.16 10.67
N SER A 112 26.43 -7.78 10.80
CA SER A 112 26.01 -6.43 11.20
C SER A 112 26.00 -6.20 12.72
N SER A 113 26.25 -7.23 13.53
CA SER A 113 26.29 -7.11 15.00
C SER A 113 27.68 -6.68 15.47
N ARG A 114 28.02 -5.40 15.34
CA ARG A 114 29.10 -4.73 16.10
C ARG A 114 28.80 -3.26 16.33
#